data_AF-A0A3B4ZCU3-F1
#
_entry.id   AF-A0A3B4ZCU3-F1
#
_cell.length_a   1.000
_cell.length_b   1.000
_cell.length_c   1.000
_cell.angle_alpha   90.00
_cell.angle_beta   90.00
_cell.angle_gamma   90.00
#
_symmetry.space_group_name_H-M   'P 1'
#
loop_
_entity.id
_entity.type
_entity.pdbx_description
1 polymer ?
#
loop_
_entity_poly.entity_id
_entity_poly.type
_entity_poly.pdbx_seq_one_letter_code
_entity_poly.pdbx_strand_id
1 'polypeptide(L)'
;MAFYEVYSHPALVRYRTGVCTKATLFLLVVLGLTYIPPLLVAYRSQGFWIKRSTYEEQPLVRFQYETLLVAATSVRGDYVAWSSFSLLNNMLGANLRIPAVSVREVDQNQDGKPDLLIFQLQLPLKPDEQIYSVQLLLTFSYQLFVSVIDGSSPFASSYDLDNIIRSYQDRNLTTVLSCPMPVWTVGRAAGSPFELNAEIRYPLEQSFFIISALTGFTYRPGFWETIKFAWIQYVSVLLVFLWVFQRIQRFVFQNQVLTTVPVPVGKPHLS
;
A
#
# COMPACT_ATOMS: atom_id res chain seq x y z
N MET A 1 -0.57 45.65 59.48
CA MET A 1 -0.98 44.26 59.71
C MET A 1 -1.03 43.56 58.36
N ALA A 2 -0.31 42.46 58.19
CA ALA A 2 -0.29 41.70 56.93
C ALA A 2 -1.40 40.65 56.97
N PHE A 3 -2.30 40.69 55.99
CA PHE A 3 -3.36 39.69 55.83
C PHE A 3 -2.81 38.52 55.01
N TYR A 4 -3.06 37.29 55.46
CA TYR A 4 -2.75 36.07 54.72
C TYR A 4 -4.06 35.36 54.37
N GLU A 5 -4.11 34.84 53.15
CA GLU A 5 -5.26 34.11 52.64
C GLU A 5 -5.27 32.70 53.26
N VAL A 6 -6.22 32.47 54.17
CA VAL A 6 -6.30 31.22 54.95
C VAL A 6 -6.98 30.10 54.16
N TYR A 7 -7.86 30.45 53.21
CA TYR A 7 -8.61 29.47 52.43
C TYR A 7 -9.16 30.10 51.14
N SER A 8 -9.04 29.38 50.01
CA SER A 8 -9.67 29.74 48.75
C SER A 8 -10.37 28.52 48.13
N HIS A 9 -11.51 28.77 47.48
CA HIS A 9 -12.24 27.74 46.72
C HIS A 9 -12.70 28.34 45.39
N PRO A 10 -12.75 27.54 44.30
CA PRO A 10 -13.18 28.05 43.00
C PRO A 10 -14.69 28.31 43.00
N ALA A 11 -15.08 29.58 42.87
CA ALA A 11 -16.47 29.97 42.70
C ALA A 11 -16.90 29.81 41.23
N LEU A 12 -17.96 29.02 40.98
CA LEU A 12 -18.59 28.93 39.66
C LEU A 12 -19.37 30.22 39.37
N VAL A 13 -18.86 31.05 38.46
CA VAL A 13 -19.56 32.24 37.95
C VAL A 13 -20.36 31.84 36.71
N ARG A 14 -21.68 32.02 36.74
CA ARG A 14 -22.55 31.81 35.57
C ARG A 14 -22.86 33.16 34.93
N TYR A 15 -22.56 33.32 33.65
CA TYR A 15 -22.92 34.52 32.88
C TYR A 15 -24.30 34.30 32.23
N ARG A 16 -25.25 35.20 32.51
CA ARG A 16 -26.59 35.16 31.90
C ARG A 16 -26.79 36.35 30.96
N THR A 17 -27.46 36.09 29.83
CA THR A 17 -27.80 37.10 28.81
C THR A 17 -29.21 36.83 28.27
N GLY A 18 -29.91 37.88 27.82
CA GLY A 18 -31.20 37.75 27.11
C GLY A 18 -31.02 37.35 25.64
N VAL A 19 -32.08 36.86 24.99
CA VAL A 19 -32.05 36.23 23.64
C VAL A 19 -31.61 37.18 22.52
N CYS A 20 -31.89 38.48 22.63
CA CYS A 20 -31.59 39.49 21.60
C CYS A 20 -30.59 40.55 22.11
N THR A 21 -29.37 40.15 22.43
CA THR A 21 -28.32 41.03 22.95
C THR A 21 -27.03 40.93 22.14
N LYS A 22 -26.14 41.93 22.23
CA LYS A 22 -24.83 41.90 21.56
C LYS A 22 -24.01 40.64 21.93
N ALA A 23 -24.21 40.12 23.14
CA ALA A 23 -23.57 38.90 23.62
C ALA A 23 -24.11 37.62 22.95
N THR A 24 -25.43 37.53 22.69
CA THR A 24 -25.98 36.38 21.94
C THR A 24 -25.58 36.40 20.48
N LEU A 25 -25.52 37.58 19.86
CA LEU A 25 -24.98 37.73 18.50
C LEU A 25 -23.50 37.32 18.42
N PHE A 26 -22.69 37.72 19.39
CA PHE A 26 -21.30 37.29 19.48
C PHE A 26 -21.18 35.76 19.61
N LEU A 27 -21.98 35.11 20.46
CA LEU A 27 -21.98 33.65 20.59
C LEU A 27 -22.39 32.95 19.29
N LEU A 28 -23.40 33.46 18.57
CA LEU A 28 -23.80 32.92 17.26
C LEU A 28 -22.70 33.06 16.22
N VAL A 29 -22.01 34.20 16.17
CA VAL A 29 -20.88 34.43 15.25
C VAL A 29 -19.72 33.50 15.59
N VAL A 30 -19.36 33.37 16.88
CA VAL A 30 -18.29 32.44 17.29
C VAL A 30 -18.67 31.00 16.98
N LEU A 31 -19.92 30.60 17.20
CA LEU A 31 -20.40 29.26 16.84
C LEU A 31 -20.26 29.03 15.33
N GLY A 32 -20.72 29.96 14.50
CA GLY A 32 -20.56 29.90 13.05
C GLY A 32 -19.08 29.79 12.64
N LEU A 33 -18.22 30.63 13.20
CA LEU A 33 -16.77 30.60 12.93
C LEU A 33 -16.05 29.38 13.50
N THR A 34 -16.63 28.68 14.47
CA THR A 34 -16.04 27.47 15.04
C THR A 34 -16.34 26.25 14.16
N TYR A 35 -17.50 26.20 13.48
CA TYR A 35 -17.93 25.02 12.72
C TYR A 35 -17.86 25.17 11.20
N ILE A 36 -18.11 26.37 10.64
CA ILE A 36 -18.16 26.58 9.18
C ILE A 36 -16.76 26.59 8.54
N PRO A 37 -15.76 27.32 9.07
CA PRO A 37 -14.43 27.35 8.46
C PRO A 37 -13.70 26.01 8.45
N PRO A 38 -13.75 25.16 9.51
CA PRO A 38 -13.16 23.81 9.43
C PRO A 38 -13.74 22.95 8.32
N LEU A 39 -15.06 23.05 8.07
CA LEU A 39 -15.71 22.33 6.99
C LEU A 39 -15.21 22.81 5.62
N LEU A 40 -15.07 24.14 5.43
CA LEU A 40 -14.54 24.72 4.19
C LEU A 40 -13.09 24.32 3.94
N VAL A 41 -12.25 24.34 4.99
CA VAL A 41 -10.84 23.94 4.90
C VAL A 41 -10.72 22.46 4.53
N ALA A 42 -11.46 21.59 5.22
CA ALA A 42 -11.48 20.16 4.92
C ALA A 42 -11.99 19.89 3.49
N TYR A 43 -13.04 20.57 3.06
CA TYR A 43 -13.54 20.44 1.69
C TYR A 43 -12.49 20.87 0.65
N ARG A 44 -11.71 21.92 0.93
CA ARG A 44 -10.71 22.45 0.01
C ARG A 44 -9.41 21.65 -0.01
N SER A 45 -9.12 20.85 1.01
CA SER A 45 -7.89 20.03 1.11
C SER A 45 -7.87 18.77 0.23
N GLN A 46 -8.80 18.63 -0.73
CA GLN A 46 -8.89 17.56 -1.74
C GLN A 46 -9.06 16.13 -1.21
N GLY A 47 -8.94 15.90 0.10
CA GLY A 47 -9.11 14.59 0.72
C GLY A 47 -10.51 14.32 1.27
N PHE A 48 -11.43 15.30 1.24
CA PHE A 48 -12.77 15.15 1.80
C PHE A 48 -13.69 14.29 0.94
N TRP A 49 -13.50 14.33 -0.39
CA TRP A 49 -14.29 13.54 -1.33
C TRP A 49 -13.37 12.84 -2.33
N ILE A 50 -12.72 11.78 -1.86
CA ILE A 50 -11.85 10.95 -2.68
C ILE A 50 -12.71 10.25 -3.73
N LYS A 51 -12.39 10.44 -5.01
CA LYS A 51 -13.14 9.83 -6.14
C LYS A 51 -12.47 8.58 -6.70
N ARG A 52 -11.18 8.41 -6.41
CA ARG A 52 -10.31 7.36 -6.93
C ARG A 52 -9.32 6.97 -5.84
N SER A 53 -9.22 5.68 -5.58
CA SER A 53 -8.24 5.10 -4.66
C SER A 53 -7.53 3.95 -5.39
N THR A 54 -6.28 3.68 -5.05
CA THR A 54 -5.48 2.61 -5.64
C THR A 54 -5.57 1.36 -4.78
N TYR A 55 -5.71 0.20 -5.42
CA TYR A 55 -5.67 -1.10 -4.75
C TYR A 55 -4.42 -1.85 -5.15
N GLU A 56 -3.76 -2.46 -4.17
CA GLU A 56 -2.55 -3.25 -4.35
C GLU A 56 -2.89 -4.73 -4.18
N GLU A 57 -2.42 -5.57 -5.11
CA GLU A 57 -2.76 -6.98 -5.15
C GLU A 57 -1.52 -7.86 -5.33
N GLN A 58 -1.11 -8.54 -4.27
CA GLN A 58 -0.04 -9.52 -4.39
C GLN A 58 -0.54 -10.80 -5.11
N PRO A 59 -0.01 -11.11 -6.32
CA PRO A 59 -0.36 -12.31 -7.06
C PRO A 59 0.14 -13.57 -6.35
N LEU A 60 -0.58 -14.67 -6.52
CA LEU A 60 -0.05 -15.99 -6.20
C LEU A 60 0.85 -16.45 -7.34
N VAL A 61 2.16 -16.38 -7.11
CA VAL A 61 3.17 -16.92 -8.02
C VAL A 61 3.59 -18.29 -7.52
N ARG A 62 3.57 -19.30 -8.39
CA ARG A 62 4.13 -20.62 -8.08
C ARG A 62 5.02 -21.09 -9.19
N PHE A 63 6.21 -21.53 -8.83
CA PHE A 63 7.11 -22.16 -9.76
C PHE A 63 6.57 -23.54 -10.18
N GLN A 64 6.52 -23.80 -11.49
CA GLN A 64 5.92 -25.05 -12.01
C GLN A 64 6.91 -26.21 -12.09
N TYR A 65 8.15 -26.02 -11.61
CA TYR A 65 9.23 -27.00 -11.73
C TYR A 65 9.57 -27.37 -13.18
N GLU A 66 9.15 -26.55 -14.15
CA GLU A 66 9.53 -26.74 -15.54
C GLU A 66 10.66 -25.79 -15.90
N THR A 67 11.73 -26.38 -16.39
CA THR A 67 13.00 -25.69 -16.62
C THR A 67 13.59 -26.14 -17.94
N LEU A 68 14.21 -25.20 -18.64
CA LEU A 68 14.98 -25.45 -19.84
C LEU A 68 16.29 -24.68 -19.73
N LEU A 69 17.38 -25.42 -19.87
CA LEU A 69 18.74 -24.92 -19.80
C LEU A 69 19.44 -25.20 -21.13
N VAL A 70 20.08 -24.18 -21.68
CA VAL A 70 21.04 -24.31 -22.77
C VAL A 70 22.31 -23.59 -22.37
N ALA A 71 23.42 -24.31 -22.34
CA ALA A 71 24.75 -23.77 -22.08
C ALA A 71 25.64 -23.96 -23.31
N ALA A 72 26.14 -22.86 -23.88
CA ALA A 72 27.07 -22.91 -25.00
C ALA A 72 28.46 -23.26 -24.49
N THR A 73 29.05 -24.32 -25.03
CA THR A 73 30.38 -24.82 -24.62
C THR A 73 31.51 -24.37 -25.54
N SER A 74 31.18 -23.83 -26.71
CA SER A 74 32.15 -23.36 -27.69
C SER A 74 31.62 -22.15 -28.45
N VAL A 75 32.53 -21.28 -28.89
CA VAL A 75 32.21 -20.17 -29.80
C VAL A 75 31.78 -20.68 -31.19
N ARG A 76 32.09 -21.93 -31.52
CA ARG A 76 31.74 -22.58 -32.80
C ARG A 76 30.31 -23.13 -32.86
N GLY A 77 29.55 -23.03 -31.77
CA GLY A 77 28.15 -23.46 -31.70
C GLY A 77 27.91 -24.80 -31.01
N ASP A 78 28.93 -25.40 -30.38
CA ASP A 78 28.69 -26.55 -29.50
C ASP A 78 27.94 -26.10 -28.24
N TYR A 79 26.95 -26.89 -27.83
CA TYR A 79 26.13 -26.60 -26.68
C TYR A 79 25.75 -27.89 -25.95
N VAL A 80 25.50 -27.74 -24.66
CA VAL A 80 24.85 -28.77 -23.85
C VAL A 80 23.51 -28.23 -23.37
N ALA A 81 22.51 -29.09 -23.32
CA ALA A 81 21.18 -28.69 -22.94
C ALA A 81 20.53 -29.73 -22.05
N TRP A 82 19.56 -29.26 -21.28
CA TRP A 82 18.73 -30.10 -20.44
C TRP A 82 17.40 -29.42 -20.20
N SER A 83 16.35 -30.22 -20.04
CA SER A 83 15.05 -29.73 -19.64
C SER A 83 14.38 -30.69 -18.66
N SER A 84 13.35 -30.22 -17.96
CA SER A 84 12.44 -31.08 -17.21
C SER A 84 11.56 -31.96 -18.11
N PHE A 85 11.43 -31.63 -19.40
CA PHE A 85 10.59 -32.33 -20.36
C PHE A 85 11.29 -33.54 -20.97
N SER A 86 10.80 -34.74 -20.69
CA SER A 86 11.37 -36.00 -21.18
C SER A 86 11.45 -36.08 -22.71
N LEU A 87 10.41 -35.60 -23.40
CA LEU A 87 10.35 -35.62 -24.86
C LEU A 87 11.45 -34.77 -25.50
N LEU A 88 11.70 -33.57 -24.96
CA LEU A 88 12.76 -32.68 -25.46
C LEU A 88 14.14 -33.29 -25.18
N ASN A 89 14.34 -33.85 -23.99
CA ASN A 89 15.60 -34.53 -23.64
C ASN A 89 15.94 -35.69 -24.59
N ASN A 90 14.93 -36.45 -25.03
CA ASN A 90 15.13 -37.52 -26.01
C ASN A 90 15.59 -36.99 -27.37
N MET A 91 15.15 -35.78 -27.77
CA MET A 91 15.58 -35.15 -29.02
C MET A 91 16.99 -34.53 -28.93
N LEU A 92 17.45 -34.16 -27.72
CA LEU A 92 18.78 -33.58 -27.51
C LEU A 92 19.93 -34.58 -27.74
N GLY A 93 19.66 -35.88 -27.62
CA GLY A 93 20.61 -36.95 -27.94
C GLY A 93 21.97 -36.78 -27.26
N ALA A 94 23.03 -36.59 -28.06
CA ALA A 94 24.40 -36.45 -27.58
C ALA A 94 24.69 -35.15 -26.81
N ASN A 95 23.85 -34.12 -26.98
CA ASN A 95 24.00 -32.82 -26.31
C ASN A 95 23.28 -32.79 -24.95
N LEU A 96 22.57 -33.86 -24.58
CA LEU A 96 21.88 -33.96 -23.30
C LEU A 96 22.89 -34.09 -22.16
N ARG A 97 22.79 -33.20 -21.17
CA ARG A 97 23.57 -33.31 -19.94
C ARG A 97 22.68 -33.12 -18.72
N ILE A 98 22.50 -34.16 -17.91
CA ILE A 98 21.63 -34.12 -16.73
C ILE A 98 22.33 -33.38 -15.59
N PRO A 99 21.81 -32.22 -15.13
CA PRO A 99 22.32 -31.50 -13.97
C PRO A 99 21.67 -31.98 -12.67
N ALA A 100 22.27 -31.63 -11.54
CA ALA A 100 21.58 -31.67 -10.24
C ALA A 100 20.87 -30.33 -10.04
N VAL A 101 19.57 -30.36 -9.73
CA VAL A 101 18.74 -29.16 -9.55
C VAL A 101 18.13 -29.18 -8.16
N SER A 102 18.27 -28.06 -7.45
CA SER A 102 17.69 -27.83 -6.13
C SER A 102 16.88 -26.54 -6.17
N VAL A 103 15.67 -26.60 -5.62
CA VAL A 103 14.69 -25.54 -5.67
C VAL A 103 14.12 -25.35 -4.27
N ARG A 104 14.09 -24.11 -3.81
CA ARG A 104 13.49 -23.76 -2.52
C ARG A 104 12.71 -22.47 -2.63
N GLU A 105 11.41 -22.56 -2.37
CA GLU A 105 10.56 -21.38 -2.18
C GLU A 105 10.58 -20.99 -0.70
N VAL A 106 10.75 -19.69 -0.44
CA VAL A 106 10.83 -19.12 0.90
C VAL A 106 9.76 -18.05 1.03
N ASP A 107 8.96 -18.21 2.07
CA ASP A 107 8.03 -17.21 2.59
C ASP A 107 8.76 -16.46 3.71
N GLN A 108 9.07 -15.18 3.49
CA GLN A 108 9.86 -14.38 4.44
C GLN A 108 8.97 -13.74 5.51
N ASN A 109 7.75 -13.37 5.16
CA ASN A 109 6.81 -12.66 6.03
C ASN A 109 5.81 -13.60 6.75
N GLN A 110 5.87 -14.89 6.45
CA GLN A 110 5.00 -15.96 6.99
C GLN A 110 3.51 -15.76 6.66
N ASP A 111 3.20 -15.15 5.51
CA ASP A 111 1.83 -14.91 5.07
C ASP A 111 1.20 -16.10 4.31
N GLY A 112 1.96 -17.17 4.10
CA GLY A 112 1.54 -18.38 3.37
C GLY A 112 1.75 -18.29 1.86
N LYS A 113 2.37 -17.22 1.35
CA LYS A 113 2.76 -17.05 -0.05
C LYS A 113 4.28 -17.02 -0.19
N PRO A 114 4.84 -17.62 -1.26
CA PRO A 114 6.27 -17.56 -1.48
C PRO A 114 6.69 -16.15 -1.92
N ASP A 115 7.76 -15.62 -1.31
CA ASP A 115 8.36 -14.31 -1.64
C ASP A 115 9.66 -14.43 -2.44
N LEU A 116 10.38 -15.54 -2.25
CA LEU A 116 11.69 -15.76 -2.84
C LEU A 116 11.78 -17.20 -3.36
N LEU A 117 12.27 -17.34 -4.60
CA LEU A 117 12.69 -18.60 -5.17
C LEU A 117 14.22 -18.66 -5.20
N ILE A 118 14.78 -19.62 -4.47
CA ILE A 118 16.19 -19.98 -4.53
C ILE A 118 16.31 -21.17 -5.48
N PHE A 119 16.98 -20.94 -6.60
CA PHE A 119 17.22 -21.94 -7.63
C PHE A 119 18.72 -22.20 -7.73
N GLN A 120 19.12 -23.45 -7.53
CA GLN A 120 20.50 -23.90 -7.62
C GLN A 120 20.59 -25.02 -8.64
N LEU A 121 21.55 -24.91 -9.55
CA LEU A 121 21.77 -25.89 -10.60
C LEU A 121 23.25 -26.20 -10.72
N GLN A 122 23.58 -27.49 -10.77
CA GLN A 122 24.94 -27.99 -10.96
C GLN A 122 25.01 -28.81 -12.24
N LEU A 123 25.62 -28.23 -13.29
CA LEU A 123 25.77 -28.87 -14.58
C LEU A 123 27.13 -29.59 -14.68
N PRO A 124 27.17 -30.92 -14.81
CA PRO A 124 28.43 -31.64 -14.95
C PRO A 124 29.07 -31.37 -16.32
N LEU A 125 30.32 -30.89 -16.30
CA LEU A 125 31.11 -30.59 -17.50
C LEU A 125 32.35 -31.48 -17.58
N LYS A 126 32.83 -31.76 -18.79
CA LYS A 126 34.14 -32.42 -18.97
C LYS A 126 35.29 -31.48 -18.52
N PRO A 127 36.51 -32.01 -18.29
CA PRO A 127 37.66 -31.20 -17.90
C PRO A 127 38.00 -30.10 -18.92
N ASP A 128 37.85 -30.41 -20.22
CA ASP A 128 38.21 -29.51 -21.33
C ASP A 128 37.06 -28.61 -21.78
N GLU A 129 35.85 -28.82 -21.24
CA GLU A 129 34.65 -28.03 -21.58
C GLU A 129 34.59 -26.76 -20.73
N GLN A 130 34.39 -25.62 -21.40
CA GLN A 130 34.14 -24.31 -20.79
C GLN A 130 32.73 -23.86 -21.14
N ILE A 131 32.13 -22.94 -20.37
CA ILE A 131 30.82 -22.35 -20.69
C ILE A 131 31.03 -20.89 -21.07
N TYR A 132 30.45 -20.51 -22.21
CA TYR A 132 30.51 -19.15 -22.74
C TYR A 132 29.22 -18.36 -22.52
N SER A 133 28.07 -19.03 -22.60
CA SER A 133 26.77 -18.40 -22.38
C SER A 133 25.78 -19.40 -21.81
N VAL A 134 24.88 -18.94 -20.96
CA VAL A 134 23.77 -19.72 -20.42
C VAL A 134 22.45 -19.04 -20.75
N GLN A 135 21.53 -19.82 -21.30
CA GLN A 135 20.13 -19.46 -21.44
C GLN A 135 19.33 -20.35 -20.50
N LEU A 136 18.60 -19.72 -19.58
CA LEU A 136 17.76 -20.39 -18.61
C LEU A 136 16.34 -19.89 -18.79
N LEU A 137 15.42 -20.82 -19.01
CA LEU A 137 13.99 -20.55 -19.07
C LEU A 137 13.32 -21.29 -17.91
N LEU A 138 12.59 -20.52 -17.11
CA LEU A 138 11.86 -20.98 -15.94
C LEU A 138 10.37 -20.66 -16.14
N THR A 139 9.50 -21.62 -15.88
CA THR A 139 8.04 -21.41 -16.02
C THR A 139 7.38 -21.20 -14.66
N PHE A 140 6.47 -20.24 -14.62
CA PHE A 140 5.72 -19.86 -13.43
C PHE A 140 4.23 -19.82 -13.75
N SER A 141 3.41 -20.24 -12.79
CA SER A 141 2.00 -19.88 -12.76
C SER A 141 1.82 -18.55 -12.03
N TYR A 142 0.98 -17.70 -12.60
CA TYR A 142 0.68 -16.38 -12.07
C TYR A 142 -0.84 -16.24 -11.96
N GLN A 143 -1.34 -16.10 -10.74
CA GLN A 143 -2.77 -15.96 -10.48
C GLN A 143 -3.05 -14.70 -9.66
N LEU A 144 -3.98 -13.88 -10.15
CA LEU A 144 -4.56 -12.76 -9.41
C LEU A 144 -5.85 -13.24 -8.70
N PHE A 145 -6.08 -12.76 -7.49
CA PHE A 145 -7.31 -12.85 -6.71
C PHE A 145 -8.49 -12.12 -7.35
N VAL A 146 -8.29 -10.97 -8.00
CA VAL A 146 -9.42 -10.18 -8.56
C VAL A 146 -9.71 -10.59 -10.01
N SER A 147 -10.81 -11.32 -10.20
CA SER A 147 -11.35 -11.62 -11.52
C SER A 147 -11.78 -10.34 -12.26
N VAL A 148 -11.68 -10.35 -13.59
CA VAL A 148 -12.21 -9.25 -14.42
C VAL A 148 -13.73 -9.16 -14.30
N ILE A 149 -14.39 -10.31 -14.13
CA ILE A 149 -15.83 -10.41 -13.97
C ILE A 149 -16.13 -10.28 -12.48
N ASP A 150 -16.91 -9.26 -12.12
CA ASP A 150 -17.45 -9.10 -10.76
C ASP A 150 -18.73 -9.91 -10.61
N GLY A 151 -18.60 -11.15 -10.14
CA GLY A 151 -19.74 -12.05 -9.88
C GLY A 151 -20.63 -11.62 -8.70
N SER A 152 -20.25 -10.59 -7.96
CA SER A 152 -21.03 -10.05 -6.84
C SER A 152 -21.87 -8.83 -7.22
N SER A 153 -21.65 -8.28 -8.42
CA SER A 153 -22.36 -7.10 -8.89
C SER A 153 -23.84 -7.42 -9.18
N PRO A 154 -24.79 -6.60 -8.71
CA PRO A 154 -26.22 -6.77 -9.00
C PRO A 154 -26.64 -6.16 -10.35
N PHE A 155 -25.73 -5.49 -11.07
CA PHE A 155 -26.05 -4.74 -12.28
C PHE A 155 -25.83 -5.59 -13.54
N ALA A 156 -26.81 -5.66 -14.44
CA ALA A 156 -26.66 -6.40 -15.70
C ALA A 156 -25.45 -5.90 -16.54
N SER A 157 -25.18 -4.59 -16.49
CA SER A 157 -24.08 -3.98 -17.25
C SER A 157 -22.68 -4.48 -16.88
N SER A 158 -22.47 -5.02 -15.67
CA SER A 158 -21.16 -5.60 -15.31
C SER A 158 -20.93 -6.97 -15.94
N TYR A 159 -21.98 -7.61 -16.46
CA TYR A 159 -21.90 -8.91 -17.15
C TYR A 159 -21.95 -8.77 -18.68
N ASP A 160 -22.08 -7.55 -19.20
CA ASP A 160 -22.03 -7.30 -20.64
C ASP A 160 -20.65 -7.62 -21.20
N LEU A 161 -20.64 -8.41 -22.29
CA LEU A 161 -19.41 -8.88 -22.92
C LEU A 161 -18.50 -7.71 -23.36
N ASP A 162 -19.08 -6.61 -23.85
CA ASP A 162 -18.34 -5.40 -24.26
C ASP A 162 -17.58 -4.79 -23.07
N ASN A 163 -18.22 -4.68 -21.90
CA ASN A 163 -17.56 -4.14 -20.70
C ASN A 163 -16.50 -5.09 -20.15
N ILE A 164 -16.74 -6.40 -20.20
CA ILE A 164 -15.76 -7.42 -19.78
C ILE A 164 -14.53 -7.38 -20.70
N ILE A 165 -14.73 -7.35 -22.02
CA ILE A 165 -13.64 -7.32 -22.99
C ILE A 165 -12.84 -6.02 -22.86
N ARG A 166 -13.51 -4.86 -22.72
CA ARG A 166 -12.82 -3.59 -22.47
C ARG A 166 -12.01 -3.62 -21.18
N SER A 167 -12.62 -4.08 -20.08
CA SER A 167 -11.93 -4.19 -18.78
C SER A 167 -10.74 -5.16 -18.83
N TYR A 168 -10.84 -6.22 -19.65
CA TYR A 168 -9.74 -7.15 -19.89
C TYR A 168 -8.62 -6.50 -20.71
N GLN A 169 -8.95 -5.77 -21.78
CA GLN A 169 -7.98 -5.06 -22.63
C GLN A 169 -7.27 -3.92 -21.87
N ASP A 170 -7.97 -3.26 -20.95
CA ASP A 170 -7.40 -2.22 -20.09
C ASP A 170 -6.41 -2.78 -19.07
N ARG A 171 -6.48 -4.08 -18.73
CA ARG A 171 -5.46 -4.78 -17.93
C ARG A 171 -4.20 -5.00 -18.77
N ASN A 172 -3.44 -3.93 -19.01
CA ASN A 172 -2.10 -3.97 -19.60
C ASN A 172 -1.09 -4.61 -18.62
N LEU A 173 -1.29 -5.88 -18.30
CA LEU A 173 -0.47 -6.62 -17.34
C LEU A 173 0.72 -7.23 -18.08
N THR A 174 1.89 -6.64 -17.87
CA THR A 174 3.16 -7.20 -18.32
C THR A 174 3.99 -7.56 -17.10
N THR A 175 4.32 -8.84 -16.95
CA THR A 175 5.27 -9.31 -15.94
C THR A 175 6.61 -9.54 -16.64
N VAL A 176 7.66 -8.89 -16.14
CA VAL A 176 9.02 -9.04 -16.69
C VAL A 176 9.91 -9.56 -15.58
N LEU A 177 10.55 -10.70 -15.83
CA LEU A 177 11.65 -11.18 -15.00
C LEU A 177 12.88 -10.35 -15.34
N SER A 178 13.26 -9.42 -14.47
CA SER A 178 14.48 -8.63 -14.63
C SER A 178 15.65 -9.35 -13.94
N CYS A 179 16.71 -9.66 -14.70
CA CYS A 179 18.00 -10.09 -14.17
C CYS A 179 19.01 -8.93 -14.35
N PRO A 180 19.06 -7.97 -13.43
CA PRO A 180 19.80 -6.73 -13.65
C PRO A 180 21.32 -6.93 -13.63
N MET A 181 21.85 -7.96 -12.93
CA MET A 181 23.29 -8.13 -12.70
C MET A 181 23.71 -9.61 -12.65
N PRO A 182 23.89 -10.28 -13.80
CA PRO A 182 24.51 -11.60 -13.83
C PRO A 182 26.00 -11.50 -13.45
N VAL A 183 26.44 -12.31 -12.49
CA VAL A 183 27.84 -12.37 -12.07
C VAL A 183 28.47 -13.67 -12.57
N TRP A 184 29.58 -13.56 -13.29
CA TRP A 184 30.36 -14.70 -13.77
C TRP A 184 31.64 -14.84 -12.95
N THR A 185 31.82 -15.98 -12.29
CA THR A 185 33.05 -16.32 -11.58
C THR A 185 33.87 -17.32 -12.37
N VAL A 186 35.18 -17.08 -12.47
CA VAL A 186 36.15 -17.95 -13.13
C VAL A 186 36.97 -18.72 -12.09
N GLY A 187 37.65 -19.80 -12.51
CA GLY A 187 38.52 -20.59 -11.60
C GLY A 187 37.98 -21.97 -11.22
N ARG A 188 37.15 -22.57 -12.09
CA ARG A 188 36.65 -23.94 -11.95
C ARG A 188 37.80 -24.97 -11.91
N ALA A 189 37.77 -25.90 -10.96
CA ALA A 189 38.70 -27.04 -10.92
C ALA A 189 38.37 -28.07 -12.02
N ALA A 190 39.39 -28.77 -12.53
CA ALA A 190 39.19 -29.79 -13.56
C ALA A 190 38.20 -30.87 -13.08
N GLY A 191 37.11 -31.07 -13.82
CA GLY A 191 36.08 -32.05 -13.50
C GLY A 191 35.01 -31.62 -12.48
N SER A 192 35.08 -30.41 -11.90
CA SER A 192 33.97 -29.92 -11.06
C SER A 192 32.75 -29.54 -11.92
N PRO A 193 31.51 -29.58 -11.41
CA PRO A 193 30.37 -29.08 -12.16
C PRO A 193 30.42 -27.55 -12.31
N PHE A 194 29.66 -27.02 -13.24
CA PHE A 194 29.31 -25.60 -13.31
C PHE A 194 28.13 -25.32 -12.40
N GLU A 195 28.25 -24.32 -11.53
CA GLU A 195 27.21 -23.95 -10.58
C GLU A 195 26.50 -22.67 -11.04
N LEU A 196 25.18 -22.74 -11.11
CA LEU A 196 24.30 -21.61 -11.36
C LEU A 196 23.42 -21.41 -10.13
N ASN A 197 23.56 -20.25 -9.50
CA ASN A 197 22.73 -19.82 -8.39
C ASN A 197 21.88 -18.63 -8.86
N ALA A 198 20.56 -18.79 -8.81
CA ALA A 198 19.60 -17.76 -9.14
C ALA A 198 18.68 -17.51 -7.94
N GLU A 199 18.59 -16.24 -7.53
CA GLU A 199 17.65 -15.77 -6.53
C GLU A 199 16.60 -14.91 -7.23
N ILE A 200 15.37 -15.41 -7.29
CA ILE A 200 14.26 -14.72 -7.93
C ILE A 200 13.33 -14.22 -6.83
N ARG A 201 13.27 -12.90 -6.69
CA ARG A 201 12.37 -12.24 -5.74
C ARG A 201 11.04 -11.99 -6.41
N TYR A 202 9.96 -12.35 -5.74
CA TYR A 202 8.60 -11.96 -6.10
C TYR A 202 8.32 -10.64 -5.37
N PRO A 203 8.40 -9.49 -6.06
CA PRO A 203 8.21 -8.21 -5.39
C PRO A 203 6.76 -8.08 -4.90
N LEU A 204 6.62 -7.71 -3.63
CA LEU A 204 5.44 -7.01 -3.13
C LEU A 204 5.44 -5.60 -3.74
N GLU A 205 4.92 -5.48 -4.97
CA GLU A 205 4.35 -4.25 -5.55
C GLU A 205 5.12 -2.91 -5.50
N GLN A 206 6.40 -2.81 -5.14
CA GLN A 206 7.13 -1.54 -5.26
C GLN A 206 7.23 -1.04 -6.70
N SER A 207 7.22 -1.93 -7.69
CA SER A 207 7.13 -1.53 -9.10
C SER A 207 5.70 -1.14 -9.52
N PHE A 208 4.69 -1.66 -8.83
CA PHE A 208 3.30 -1.28 -9.03
C PHE A 208 3.01 0.12 -8.46
N PHE A 209 3.77 0.64 -7.50
CA PHE A 209 3.70 2.07 -7.17
C PHE A 209 4.11 2.96 -8.36
N ILE A 210 5.16 2.58 -9.10
CA ILE A 210 5.61 3.32 -10.30
C ILE A 210 4.61 3.13 -11.45
N ILE A 211 4.06 1.93 -11.63
CA ILE A 211 3.10 1.64 -12.70
C ILE A 211 1.70 2.16 -12.36
N SER A 212 1.25 2.18 -11.10
CA SER A 212 -0.02 2.79 -10.68
C SER A 212 0.00 4.31 -10.78
N ALA A 213 1.17 4.92 -10.61
CA ALA A 213 1.40 6.33 -10.92
C ALA A 213 1.29 6.63 -12.44
N LEU A 214 1.54 5.64 -13.31
CA LEU A 214 1.51 5.77 -14.77
C LEU A 214 0.23 5.23 -15.43
N THR A 215 -0.42 4.26 -14.78
CA THR A 215 -1.63 3.57 -15.21
C THR A 215 -2.52 3.40 -13.99
N GLY A 216 -3.45 4.35 -13.81
CA GLY A 216 -4.30 4.42 -12.63
C GLY A 216 -5.24 3.21 -12.50
N PHE A 217 -4.77 2.14 -11.85
CA PHE A 217 -5.63 1.09 -11.29
C PHE A 217 -6.41 1.68 -10.12
N THR A 218 -7.42 2.48 -10.46
CA THR A 218 -8.22 3.24 -9.51
C THR A 218 -9.59 2.59 -9.35
N TYR A 219 -9.95 2.20 -8.13
CA TYR A 219 -11.32 1.89 -7.78
C TYR A 219 -12.03 3.14 -7.27
N ARG A 220 -13.37 3.13 -7.33
CA ARG A 220 -14.19 4.18 -6.70
C ARG A 220 -14.41 3.79 -5.24
N PRO A 221 -13.96 4.60 -4.27
CA PRO A 221 -14.14 4.27 -2.86
C PRO A 221 -15.61 4.20 -2.49
N GLY A 222 -15.94 3.30 -1.58
CA GLY A 222 -17.30 3.13 -1.09
C GLY A 222 -17.79 4.33 -0.27
N PHE A 223 -19.09 4.37 0.01
CA PHE A 223 -19.69 5.41 0.85
C PHE A 223 -19.01 5.52 2.23
N TRP A 224 -18.88 4.38 2.93
CA TRP A 224 -18.26 4.34 4.26
C TRP A 224 -16.78 4.69 4.26
N GLU A 225 -16.06 4.33 3.20
CA GLU A 225 -14.65 4.68 3.04
C GLU A 225 -14.47 6.20 2.88
N THR A 226 -15.31 6.83 2.04
CA THR A 226 -15.32 8.28 1.84
C THR A 226 -15.63 9.01 3.15
N ILE A 227 -16.64 8.54 3.90
CA ILE A 227 -16.99 9.11 5.20
C ILE A 227 -15.85 9.00 6.21
N LYS A 228 -15.14 7.86 6.24
CA LYS A 228 -13.99 7.67 7.14
C LYS A 228 -12.96 8.78 6.96
N PHE A 229 -12.57 9.05 5.72
CA PHE A 229 -11.57 10.08 5.41
C PHE A 229 -12.08 11.51 5.66
N ALA A 230 -13.33 11.78 5.29
CA ALA A 230 -13.98 13.07 5.56
C ALA A 230 -14.04 13.39 7.06
N TRP A 231 -14.41 12.40 7.88
CA TRP A 231 -14.48 12.53 9.33
C TRP A 231 -13.11 12.86 9.95
N ILE A 232 -12.06 12.12 9.58
CA ILE A 232 -10.71 12.30 10.12
C ILE A 232 -10.19 13.72 9.82
N GLN A 233 -10.41 14.22 8.60
CA GLN A 233 -9.97 15.56 8.20
C GLN A 233 -10.76 16.65 8.92
N TYR A 234 -12.08 16.54 8.97
CA TYR A 234 -12.93 17.52 9.63
C TYR A 234 -12.62 17.64 11.13
N VAL A 235 -12.51 16.50 11.84
CA VAL A 235 -12.22 16.50 13.28
C VAL A 235 -10.84 17.08 13.58
N SER A 236 -9.84 16.76 12.76
CA SER A 236 -8.47 17.28 12.94
C SER A 236 -8.41 18.80 12.90
N VAL A 237 -9.14 19.43 11.96
CA VAL A 237 -9.21 20.90 11.85
C VAL A 237 -10.14 21.49 12.92
N LEU A 238 -11.27 20.83 13.20
CA LEU A 238 -12.26 21.30 14.19
C LEU A 238 -11.65 21.44 15.59
N LEU A 239 -10.77 20.53 16.01
CA LEU A 239 -10.14 20.59 17.32
C LEU A 239 -9.30 21.86 17.52
N VAL A 240 -8.56 22.29 16.50
CA VAL A 240 -7.77 23.53 16.53
C VAL A 240 -8.71 24.74 16.69
N PHE A 241 -9.80 24.77 15.92
CA PHE A 241 -10.79 25.85 15.97
C PHE A 241 -11.50 25.90 17.33
N LEU A 242 -11.93 24.75 17.86
CA LEU A 242 -12.51 24.66 19.21
C LEU A 242 -11.56 25.21 20.26
N TRP A 243 -10.28 24.85 20.19
CA TRP A 243 -9.28 25.35 21.14
C TRP A 243 -9.11 26.87 21.06
N VAL A 244 -8.98 27.43 19.85
CA VAL A 244 -8.82 28.88 19.64
C VAL A 244 -10.07 29.64 20.12
N PHE A 245 -11.25 29.26 19.65
CA PHE A 245 -12.47 30.01 19.94
C PHE A 245 -12.93 29.87 21.39
N GLN A 246 -12.66 28.73 22.06
CA GLN A 246 -12.88 28.62 23.49
C GLN A 246 -12.00 29.60 24.28
N ARG A 247 -10.76 29.86 23.86
CA ARG A 247 -9.89 30.85 24.52
C ARG A 247 -10.40 32.27 24.33
N ILE A 248 -10.84 32.61 23.12
CA ILE A 248 -11.42 33.92 22.80
C ILE A 248 -12.69 34.16 23.63
N GLN A 249 -13.59 33.17 23.71
CA GLN A 249 -14.80 33.29 24.52
C GLN A 249 -14.48 33.51 26.00
N ARG A 250 -13.56 32.72 26.58
CA ARG A 250 -13.13 32.91 27.98
C ARG A 250 -12.60 34.32 28.22
N PHE A 251 -11.74 34.82 27.32
CA PHE A 251 -11.19 36.17 27.42
C PHE A 251 -12.29 37.26 27.39
N VAL A 252 -13.23 37.17 26.44
CA VAL A 252 -14.30 38.17 26.27
C VAL A 252 -15.21 38.24 27.50
N PHE A 253 -15.59 37.09 28.08
CA PHE A 253 -16.48 37.05 29.24
C PHE A 253 -15.77 37.32 30.57
N GLN A 254 -14.52 36.87 30.75
CA GLN A 254 -13.73 37.16 31.96
C GLN A 254 -13.44 38.65 32.09
N ASN A 255 -13.13 39.32 30.98
CA ASN A 255 -12.82 40.75 30.96
C ASN A 255 -14.05 41.66 30.81
N GLN A 256 -15.27 41.09 30.85
CA GLN A 256 -16.54 41.81 30.67
C GLN A 256 -16.56 42.75 29.44
N VAL A 257 -15.89 42.36 28.35
CA VAL A 257 -15.84 43.14 27.09
C VAL A 257 -17.26 43.30 26.51
N LEU A 258 -18.14 42.35 26.81
CA LEU A 258 -19.56 42.42 26.52
C LEU A 258 -20.36 42.45 27.83
N THR A 259 -21.41 43.28 27.88
CA THR A 259 -22.30 43.43 29.02
C THR A 259 -23.00 42.10 29.31
N THR A 260 -22.57 41.42 30.37
CA THR A 260 -23.18 40.18 30.86
C THR A 260 -23.42 40.32 32.36
N VAL A 261 -24.46 39.66 32.88
CA VAL A 261 -24.74 39.66 34.32
C VAL A 261 -24.09 38.43 34.92
N PRO A 262 -23.00 38.57 35.70
CA PRO A 262 -22.44 37.45 36.45
C PRO A 262 -23.39 37.12 37.61
N VAL A 263 -23.88 35.88 37.65
CA VAL A 263 -24.70 35.37 38.74
C VAL A 263 -23.84 34.40 39.56
N PRO A 264 -23.44 34.76 40.79
CA PRO A 264 -22.79 33.83 41.71
C PRO A 264 -23.78 32.73 42.12
N VAL A 265 -23.34 31.46 42.14
CA VAL A 265 -24.21 30.30 42.44
C VAL A 265 -24.31 30.01 43.95
N GLY A 266 -24.21 31.04 44.80
CA GLY A 266 -24.38 30.89 46.25
C GLY A 266 -25.83 31.20 46.67
N LYS A 267 -26.54 30.24 47.29
CA LYS A 267 -27.74 30.58 48.07
C LYS A 267 -27.29 31.47 49.25
N PRO A 268 -27.90 32.64 49.50
CA PRO A 268 -27.69 33.34 50.75
C PRO A 268 -28.29 32.46 51.85
N HIS A 269 -27.45 31.85 52.67
CA HIS A 269 -27.90 31.31 53.95
C HIS A 269 -28.28 32.52 54.81
N LEU A 270 -29.58 32.73 54.99
CA LEU A 270 -30.12 33.65 55.99
C LEU A 270 -29.72 33.13 57.37
N SER A 271 -28.89 33.88 58.09
CA SER A 271 -28.75 33.78 59.55
C SER A 271 -29.70 34.78 60.20
#